data_AF-A0A9Q3CQY7-F1
#
_entry.id   AF-A0A9Q3CQY7-F1
#
_cell.length_a   1.000
_cell.length_b   1.000
_cell.length_c   1.000
_cell.angle_alpha   90.00
_cell.angle_beta   90.00
_cell.angle_gamma   90.00
#
_symmetry.space_group_name_H-M   'P 1'
#
loop_
_entity.id
_entity.type
_entity.pdbx_description
1 polymer ?
#
loop_
_entity_poly.entity_id
_entity_poly.type
_entity_poly.pdbx_seq_one_letter_code
_entity_poly.pdbx_strand_id
1 'polypeptide(L)'
;MVTWVIYLDASSTLTTRLNHGVIPIINKNNTLAVAEIKFGDNDTLSAITAAMCHSEFIFLMTDVDFLYTENPCSKPNAQIVNVVYHIEGVRKIGTGGMATKRIAAKLATVAGVSTVI
;
A
#
# COMPACT_ATOMS: atom_id res chain seq x y z
N MET A 1 -14.60 -4.70 9.62
CA MET A 1 -13.45 -5.29 10.35
C MET A 1 -13.26 -6.70 9.82
N VAL A 2 -12.11 -7.02 9.22
CA VAL A 2 -11.81 -8.38 8.75
C VAL A 2 -11.63 -9.26 9.99
N THR A 3 -12.39 -10.34 10.10
CA THR A 3 -12.19 -11.30 11.19
C THR A 3 -10.96 -12.15 10.89
N TRP A 4 -10.30 -12.67 11.93
CA TRP A 4 -9.15 -13.57 11.77
C TRP A 4 -9.44 -14.77 10.85
N VAL A 5 -10.67 -15.28 10.88
CA VAL A 5 -11.11 -16.37 9.99
C VAL A 5 -11.09 -15.92 8.53
N ILE A 6 -11.69 -14.78 8.21
CA ILE A 6 -11.69 -14.24 6.83
C ILE A 6 -10.26 -13.97 6.33
N TYR A 7 -9.37 -13.51 7.22
CA TYR A 7 -7.97 -13.32 6.88
C TYR A 7 -7.28 -14.63 6.47
N LEU A 8 -7.45 -15.70 7.26
CA LEU A 8 -6.85 -17.00 6.98
C LEU A 8 -7.41 -17.64 5.70
N ASP A 9 -8.72 -17.54 5.49
CA ASP A 9 -9.36 -18.07 4.28
C ASP A 9 -8.85 -17.36 3.02
N ALA A 10 -8.71 -16.03 3.08
CA ALA A 10 -8.16 -15.24 1.98
C ALA A 10 -6.69 -15.60 1.71
N SER A 11 -5.86 -15.69 2.74
CA SER A 11 -4.43 -16.05 2.61
C SER A 11 -4.24 -17.46 2.04
N SER A 12 -5.02 -18.44 2.52
CA SER A 12 -5.01 -19.82 2.00
C SER A 12 -5.41 -19.87 0.53
N THR A 13 -6.45 -19.13 0.16
CA THR A 13 -6.90 -19.03 -1.24
C THR A 13 -5.82 -18.43 -2.12
N LEU A 14 -5.22 -17.30 -1.72
CA LEU A 14 -4.16 -16.64 -2.48
C LEU A 14 -2.95 -17.54 -2.67
N THR A 15 -2.50 -18.18 -1.60
CA THR A 15 -1.37 -19.12 -1.61
C THR A 15 -1.61 -20.27 -2.59
N THR A 16 -2.80 -20.88 -2.53
CA THR A 16 -3.16 -21.99 -3.42
C THR A 16 -3.18 -21.56 -4.89
N ARG A 17 -3.72 -20.36 -5.18
CA ARG A 17 -3.79 -19.85 -6.57
C ARG A 17 -2.41 -19.54 -7.12
N LEU A 18 -1.56 -18.91 -6.32
CA LEU A 18 -0.18 -18.62 -6.69
C LEU A 18 0.62 -19.92 -6.94
N ASN A 19 0.44 -20.95 -6.10
CA ASN A 19 1.07 -22.26 -6.28
C ASN A 19 0.64 -22.98 -7.58
N HIS A 20 -0.53 -22.64 -8.13
CA HIS A 20 -1.00 -23.16 -9.42
C HIS A 20 -0.64 -22.24 -10.60
N GLY A 21 0.20 -21.23 -10.40
CA GLY A 21 0.61 -20.29 -11.45
C GLY A 21 -0.48 -19.30 -11.88
N VAL A 22 -1.56 -19.18 -11.11
CA VAL A 22 -2.61 -18.17 -11.36
C VAL A 22 -2.12 -16.81 -10.88
N ILE A 23 -2.39 -15.76 -11.65
CA ILE A 23 -2.14 -14.36 -11.26
C ILE A 23 -3.44 -13.80 -10.64
N PRO A 24 -3.53 -13.61 -9.32
CA PRO A 24 -4.74 -13.10 -8.68
C PRO A 24 -4.93 -11.61 -8.97
N ILE A 25 -6.16 -11.21 -9.32
CA ILE A 25 -6.55 -9.80 -9.45
C ILE A 25 -7.42 -9.45 -8.24
N ILE A 26 -6.90 -8.59 -7.37
CA ILE A 26 -7.54 -8.22 -6.11
C ILE A 26 -8.02 -6.77 -6.20
N ASN A 27 -9.26 -6.54 -5.76
CA ASN A 27 -9.86 -5.22 -5.72
C ASN A 27 -10.82 -5.09 -4.55
N LYS A 28 -11.07 -3.86 -4.11
CA LYS A 28 -12.12 -3.56 -3.14
C LYS A 28 -13.49 -4.00 -3.68
N ASN A 29 -14.32 -4.57 -2.81
CA ASN A 29 -15.72 -4.79 -3.12
C ASN A 29 -16.53 -3.52 -2.78
N ASN A 30 -16.79 -2.68 -3.78
CA ASN A 30 -17.48 -1.39 -3.63
C ASN A 30 -18.97 -1.51 -3.30
N THR A 31 -19.59 -2.70 -3.45
CA THR A 31 -21.01 -2.92 -3.17
C THR A 31 -21.29 -3.09 -1.68
N LEU A 32 -20.33 -3.64 -0.93
CA LEU A 32 -20.45 -3.90 0.52
C LEU A 32 -19.64 -2.93 1.37
N ALA A 33 -18.76 -2.14 0.75
CA ALA A 33 -17.95 -1.18 1.47
C ALA A 33 -18.76 0.06 1.85
N VAL A 34 -18.85 0.33 3.15
CA VAL A 34 -19.47 1.53 3.70
C VAL A 34 -18.76 2.78 3.18
N ALA A 35 -19.51 3.84 2.84
CA ALA A 35 -19.05 5.00 2.08
C ALA A 35 -17.93 5.83 2.72
N GLU A 36 -17.59 5.61 4.00
CA GLU A 36 -16.53 6.31 4.74
C GLU A 36 -15.10 5.93 4.31
N ILE A 37 -14.91 4.84 3.54
CA ILE A 37 -13.59 4.35 3.12
C ILE A 37 -13.41 4.50 1.61
N LYS A 38 -13.41 5.74 1.08
CA LYS A 38 -13.33 5.97 -0.39
C LYS A 38 -11.99 6.46 -0.92
N PHE A 39 -11.12 7.04 -0.10
CA PHE A 39 -9.81 7.54 -0.56
C PHE A 39 -8.67 6.61 -0.12
N GLY A 40 -7.87 6.14 -1.08
CA GLY A 40 -6.62 5.39 -0.80
C GLY A 40 -6.78 3.92 -0.42
N ASP A 41 -7.96 3.34 -0.67
CA ASP A 41 -8.28 2.01 -0.15
C ASP A 41 -7.46 0.91 -0.81
N ASN A 42 -7.16 1.04 -2.11
CA ASN A 42 -6.39 0.03 -2.82
C ASN A 42 -4.89 0.04 -2.44
N ASP A 43 -4.34 1.17 -1.99
CA ASP A 43 -2.99 1.21 -1.42
C ASP A 43 -2.95 0.39 -0.11
N THR A 44 -3.97 0.57 0.74
CA THR A 44 -4.05 -0.18 2.00
C THR A 44 -4.35 -1.66 1.74
N LEU A 45 -5.24 -1.96 0.79
CA LEU A 45 -5.57 -3.31 0.37
C LEU A 45 -4.35 -4.04 -0.20
N SER A 46 -3.51 -3.35 -0.99
CA SER A 46 -2.30 -3.96 -1.54
C SER A 46 -1.30 -4.31 -0.44
N ALA A 47 -1.10 -3.45 0.56
CA ALA A 47 -0.26 -3.75 1.71
C ALA A 47 -0.79 -4.92 2.55
N ILE A 48 -2.11 -5.01 2.78
CA ILE A 48 -2.74 -6.16 3.45
C ILE A 48 -2.56 -7.44 2.62
N THR A 49 -2.79 -7.36 1.32
CA THR A 49 -2.65 -8.50 0.39
C THR A 49 -1.22 -9.01 0.37
N ALA A 50 -0.23 -8.12 0.33
CA ALA A 50 1.18 -8.48 0.38
C ALA A 50 1.55 -9.17 1.68
N ALA A 51 1.02 -8.70 2.82
CA ALA A 51 1.18 -9.39 4.10
C ALA A 51 0.54 -10.79 4.10
N MET A 52 -0.65 -10.95 3.49
CA MET A 52 -1.33 -12.26 3.36
C MET A 52 -0.57 -13.26 2.49
N CYS A 53 0.16 -12.78 1.49
CA CYS A 53 0.94 -13.59 0.55
C CYS A 53 2.43 -13.71 0.91
N HIS A 54 2.86 -13.15 2.04
CA HIS A 54 4.27 -13.08 2.43
C HIS A 54 5.19 -12.52 1.33
N SER A 55 4.74 -11.47 0.64
CA SER A 55 5.50 -10.85 -0.44
C SER A 55 6.73 -10.12 0.07
N GLU A 56 7.81 -10.12 -0.70
CA GLU A 56 9.02 -9.34 -0.37
C GLU A 56 8.85 -7.85 -0.69
N PHE A 57 8.06 -7.55 -1.73
CA PHE A 57 7.87 -6.20 -2.26
C PHE A 57 6.40 -5.89 -2.56
N ILE A 58 6.04 -4.62 -2.41
CA ILE A 58 4.88 -4.01 -3.09
C ILE A 58 5.35 -2.87 -3.99
N PHE A 59 4.74 -2.76 -5.16
CA PHE A 59 4.97 -1.68 -6.11
C PHE A 59 3.69 -0.85 -6.25
N LEU A 60 3.72 0.37 -5.74
CA LEU A 60 2.59 1.31 -5.77
C LEU A 60 2.75 2.25 -6.96
N MET A 61 2.34 1.79 -8.14
CA MET A 61 2.42 2.58 -9.37
C MET A 61 1.59 3.87 -9.26
N THR A 62 2.20 5.00 -9.61
CA THR A 62 1.58 6.33 -9.50
C THR A 62 1.98 7.24 -10.64
N ASP A 63 1.21 8.30 -10.83
CA ASP A 63 1.43 9.41 -11.77
C ASP A 63 2.45 10.45 -11.28
N VAL A 64 3.09 10.22 -10.13
CA VAL A 64 4.10 11.11 -9.54
C VAL A 64 5.45 10.40 -9.59
N ASP A 65 6.45 11.00 -10.23
CA ASP A 65 7.72 10.33 -10.51
C ASP A 65 8.51 9.89 -9.27
N PHE A 66 8.38 10.63 -8.17
CA PHE A 66 9.15 10.39 -6.95
C PHE A 66 8.37 10.75 -5.69
N LEU A 67 8.81 10.19 -4.56
CA LEU A 67 8.52 10.81 -3.27
C LEU A 67 9.36 12.09 -3.14
N TYR A 68 8.74 13.20 -2.76
CA TYR A 68 9.41 14.49 -2.57
C TYR A 68 9.32 14.91 -1.11
N THR A 69 10.29 15.66 -0.58
CA THR A 69 10.29 16.17 0.81
C THR A 69 9.09 17.05 1.14
N GLU A 70 8.56 17.77 0.15
CA GLU A 70 7.37 18.60 0.21
C GLU A 70 6.59 18.48 -1.11
N ASN A 71 5.41 19.11 -1.23
CA ASN A 71 4.68 19.14 -2.49
C ASN A 71 5.42 20.00 -3.53
N PRO A 72 5.97 19.42 -4.62
CA PRO A 72 6.77 20.16 -5.59
C PRO A 72 5.97 21.22 -6.35
N CYS A 73 4.63 21.06 -6.45
CA CYS A 73 3.77 22.03 -7.12
C CYS A 73 3.62 23.34 -6.32
N SER A 74 3.84 23.31 -5.00
CA SER A 74 3.71 24.49 -4.14
C SER A 74 5.02 24.93 -3.48
N LYS A 75 6.03 24.06 -3.46
CA LYS A 75 7.34 24.31 -2.84
C LYS A 75 8.45 24.09 -3.87
N PRO A 76 9.06 25.17 -4.42
CA PRO A 76 10.14 25.07 -5.41
C PRO A 76 11.38 24.32 -4.90
N ASN A 77 11.58 24.29 -3.58
CA ASN A 77 12.72 23.64 -2.93
C ASN A 77 12.46 22.17 -2.57
N ALA A 78 11.35 21.58 -3.04
CA ALA A 78 11.05 20.17 -2.80
C ALA A 78 12.15 19.29 -3.43
N GLN A 79 12.71 18.38 -2.65
CA GLN A 79 13.78 17.48 -3.07
C GLN A 79 13.27 16.05 -3.20
N ILE A 80 13.83 15.29 -4.14
CA ILE A 80 13.53 13.87 -4.33
C ILE A 80 14.04 13.07 -3.14
N VAL A 81 13.23 12.12 -2.68
CA VAL A 81 13.53 11.15 -1.62
C VAL A 81 13.65 9.77 -2.27
N ASN A 82 14.88 9.32 -2.51
CA ASN A 82 15.13 8.03 -3.16
C ASN A 82 14.92 6.83 -2.23
N VAL A 83 15.28 6.95 -0.95
CA VAL A 83 15.22 5.85 0.02
C VAL A 83 14.72 6.37 1.36
N VAL A 84 13.80 5.61 1.96
CA VAL A 84 13.28 5.87 3.30
C VAL A 84 13.63 4.67 4.18
N TYR A 85 14.54 4.86 5.14
CA TYR A 85 14.89 3.82 6.12
C TYR A 85 13.90 3.78 7.29
N HIS A 86 13.31 4.93 7.64
CA HIS A 86 12.37 5.05 8.77
C HIS A 86 11.11 5.81 8.35
N ILE A 87 10.02 5.08 8.19
CA ILE A 87 8.73 5.63 7.72
C ILE A 87 8.15 6.71 8.66
N GLU A 88 8.53 6.70 9.94
CA GLU A 88 8.15 7.70 10.95
C GLU A 88 8.64 9.11 10.58
N GLY A 89 9.81 9.23 9.93
CA GLY A 89 10.38 10.51 9.49
C GLY A 89 9.64 11.15 8.31
N VAL A 90 8.81 10.37 7.62
CA VAL A 90 8.05 10.79 6.42
C VAL A 90 6.69 11.39 6.81
N ARG A 91 6.38 11.52 8.11
CA ARG A 91 5.03 11.86 8.60
C ARG A 91 4.42 13.13 8.01
N LYS A 92 5.26 14.12 7.70
CA LYS A 92 4.88 15.44 7.16
C LYS A 92 4.98 15.55 5.64
N ILE A 93 5.39 14.47 4.97
CA ILE A 93 5.76 14.49 3.56
C ILE A 93 4.57 14.02 2.70
N GLY A 94 4.14 14.85 1.75
CA GLY A 94 3.08 14.51 0.80
C GLY A 94 1.65 14.77 1.29
N THR A 95 0.84 15.38 0.42
CA THR A 95 -0.60 15.64 0.61
C THR A 95 -1.43 14.79 -0.37
N GLY A 96 -2.70 14.53 -0.05
CA GLY A 96 -3.60 13.82 -0.97
C GLY A 96 -3.21 12.35 -1.18
N GLY A 97 -3.08 11.91 -2.45
CA GLY A 97 -2.79 10.52 -2.81
C GLY A 97 -1.43 9.98 -2.35
N MET A 98 -0.49 10.84 -1.93
CA MET A 98 0.77 10.40 -1.34
C MET A 98 0.61 10.01 0.13
N ALA A 99 -0.38 10.58 0.84
CA ALA A 99 -0.66 10.22 2.22
C ALA A 99 -1.11 8.76 2.36
N THR A 100 -1.90 8.27 1.40
CA THR A 100 -2.44 6.90 1.40
C THR A 100 -1.36 5.87 1.09
N LYS A 101 -0.49 6.14 0.10
CA LYS A 101 0.69 5.32 -0.20
C LYS A 101 1.65 5.20 0.98
N ARG A 102 1.83 6.28 1.75
CA ARG A 102 2.62 6.23 2.97
C ARG A 102 2.00 5.36 4.06
N ILE A 103 0.68 5.38 4.21
CA ILE A 103 -0.03 4.49 5.15
C ILE A 103 0.18 3.03 4.73
N ALA A 104 0.04 2.74 3.43
CA ALA A 104 0.34 1.42 2.87
C ALA A 104 1.79 1.01 3.11
N ALA A 105 2.76 1.89 2.83
CA ALA A 105 4.18 1.64 3.07
C ALA A 105 4.48 1.36 4.55
N LYS A 106 3.83 2.09 5.47
CA LYS A 106 3.96 1.82 6.92
C LYS A 106 3.42 0.44 7.27
N LEU A 107 2.25 0.07 6.75
CA LEU A 107 1.65 -1.24 7.01
C LEU A 107 2.50 -2.39 6.45
N ALA A 108 2.97 -2.24 5.21
CA ALA A 108 3.88 -3.18 4.56
C ALA A 108 5.19 -3.34 5.33
N THR A 109 5.81 -2.23 5.75
CA THR A 109 7.07 -2.25 6.52
C THR A 109 6.89 -3.00 7.85
N VAL A 110 5.77 -2.80 8.55
CA VAL A 110 5.46 -3.55 9.79
C VAL A 110 5.31 -5.04 9.53
N ALA A 111 4.82 -5.43 8.35
CA ALA A 111 4.70 -6.82 7.93
C ALA A 111 6.01 -7.40 7.33
N GLY A 112 7.11 -6.65 7.34
CA GLY A 112 8.39 -7.09 6.76
C GLY A 112 8.47 -6.98 5.24
N VAL A 113 7.56 -6.23 4.61
CA VAL A 113 7.44 -6.07 3.16
C VAL A 113 8.02 -4.71 2.74
N SER A 114 8.94 -4.72 1.78
CA SER A 114 9.51 -3.49 1.22
C SER A 114 8.52 -2.81 0.27
N THR A 115 8.44 -1.48 0.32
CA THR A 115 7.53 -0.72 -0.55
C THR A 115 8.29 0.15 -1.52
N VAL A 116 7.93 0.06 -2.79
CA VAL A 116 8.38 0.94 -3.86
C VAL A 116 7.18 1.79 -4.30
N ILE A 117 7.37 3.10 -4.38
CA ILE A 117 6.38 4.09 -4.84
C ILE A 117 6.96 4.74 -6.09
#